data_AF-A0A7X6QEQ0-F1
#
_entry.id   AF-A0A7X6QEQ0-F1
#
_cell.length_a   1.000
_cell.length_b   1.000
_cell.length_c   1.000
_cell.angle_alpha   90.00
_cell.angle_beta   90.00
_cell.angle_gamma   90.00
#
_symmetry.space_group_name_H-M   'P 1'
#
loop_
_entity.id
_entity.type
_entity.pdbx_description
1 polymer ?
#
loop_
_entity_poly.entity_id
_entity_poly.type
_entity_poly.pdbx_seq_one_letter_code
_entity_poly.pdbx_strand_id
1 'polypeptide(L)'
;MAKQKKAPDAYYIVRGDDLPEVFLKVMEVKRLLDQGRARSVNEAVKKVGISRSAYYKYRKSIRALKTIDQGAITAVLIVME
;
A
#
# COMPACT_ATOMS: atom_id res chain seq x y z
N MET A 1 -4.78 -22.53 26.09
CA MET A 1 -4.77 -21.13 25.66
C MET A 1 -5.78 -20.96 24.53
N ALA A 2 -6.89 -20.25 24.76
CA ALA A 2 -7.95 -20.08 23.76
C ALA A 2 -7.45 -19.23 22.58
N LYS A 3 -7.57 -19.74 21.35
CA LYS A 3 -7.29 -18.98 20.12
C LYS A 3 -8.25 -17.79 20.06
N GLN A 4 -7.71 -16.58 20.16
CA GLN A 4 -8.46 -15.34 19.92
C GLN A 4 -9.02 -15.37 18.49
N LYS A 5 -10.35 -15.30 18.38
CA LYS A 5 -11.06 -15.27 17.10
C LYS A 5 -10.68 -13.95 16.41
N LYS A 6 -9.87 -14.00 15.35
CA LYS A 6 -9.44 -12.82 14.60
C LYS A 6 -10.70 -12.14 14.06
N ALA A 7 -10.93 -10.89 14.46
CA ALA A 7 -12.03 -10.09 13.92
C ALA A 7 -11.89 -10.03 12.38
N PRO A 8 -13.00 -9.95 11.64
CA PRO A 8 -12.96 -9.84 10.19
C PRO A 8 -12.08 -8.64 9.77
N ASP A 9 -11.26 -8.83 8.73
CA ASP A 9 -10.40 -7.77 8.23
C ASP A 9 -11.28 -6.62 7.70
N ALA A 10 -11.29 -5.48 8.39
CA ALA A 10 -12.01 -4.28 7.98
C ALA A 10 -11.17 -3.46 6.99
N TYR A 11 -11.81 -2.99 5.92
CA TYR A 11 -11.18 -2.15 4.90
C TYR A 11 -11.76 -0.74 4.97
N TYR A 12 -10.90 0.26 4.81
CA TYR A 12 -11.27 1.67 4.89
C TYR A 12 -10.84 2.38 3.61
N ILE A 13 -11.68 3.29 3.13
CA ILE A 13 -11.35 4.24 2.07
C ILE A 13 -11.08 5.58 2.74
N VAL A 14 -9.94 6.18 2.42
CA VAL A 14 -9.48 7.44 3.00
C VAL A 14 -9.03 8.33 1.86
N ARG A 15 -9.31 9.63 1.93
CA ARG A 15 -8.80 10.58 0.95
C ARG A 15 -7.27 10.65 1.04
N GLY A 16 -6.62 10.86 -0.10
CA GLY A 16 -5.16 10.78 -0.18
C GLY A 16 -4.44 11.85 0.65
N ASP A 17 -5.05 13.03 0.79
CA ASP A 17 -4.57 14.16 1.60
C ASP A 17 -4.66 13.91 3.11
N ASP A 18 -5.60 13.07 3.55
CA ASP A 18 -5.74 12.68 4.96
C ASP A 18 -4.79 11.53 5.36
N LEU A 19 -4.05 10.94 4.40
CA LEU A 19 -3.14 9.84 4.68
C LEU A 19 -1.84 10.32 5.36
N PRO A 20 -1.35 9.61 6.40
CA PRO A 20 -0.02 9.80 6.92
C PRO A 20 1.04 9.72 5.82
N GLU A 21 2.04 10.62 5.85
CA GLU A 21 3.11 10.73 4.85
C GLU A 21 3.82 9.38 4.58
N VAL A 22 3.97 8.55 5.62
CA VAL A 22 4.57 7.21 5.49
C VAL A 22 3.84 6.31 4.51
N PHE A 23 2.51 6.43 4.38
CA PHE A 23 1.71 5.65 3.43
C PHE A 23 1.93 6.13 2.00
N LEU A 24 1.96 7.44 1.79
CA LEU A 24 2.30 8.05 0.50
C LEU A 24 3.68 7.59 0.02
N LYS A 25 4.67 7.63 0.92
CA LYS A 25 6.03 7.17 0.63
C LYS A 25 6.10 5.66 0.35
N VAL A 26 5.32 4.83 1.04
CA VAL A 26 5.23 3.39 0.73
C VAL A 26 4.68 3.17 -0.69
N MET A 27 3.66 3.92 -1.09
CA MET A 27 3.13 3.85 -2.46
C MET A 27 4.16 4.29 -3.50
N GLU A 28 4.93 5.35 -3.22
CA GLU A 28 5.99 5.81 -4.10
C GLU A 28 7.12 4.79 -4.25
N VAL A 29 7.54 4.13 -3.16
CA VAL A 29 8.50 3.02 -3.22
C VAL A 29 7.99 1.91 -4.14
N LYS A 30 6.72 1.51 -4.01
CA LYS A 30 6.11 0.50 -4.90
C LYS A 30 6.11 0.97 -6.35
N ARG A 31 5.75 2.24 -6.59
CA ARG A 31 5.74 2.86 -7.92
C ARG A 31 7.12 2.83 -8.58
N LEU A 32 8.19 3.15 -7.86
CA LEU A 32 9.56 3.10 -8.37
C LEU A 32 10.01 1.68 -8.74
N LEU A 33 9.62 0.69 -7.93
CA LEU A 33 9.93 -0.72 -8.19
C LEU A 33 9.14 -1.24 -9.39
N ASP A 34 7.83 -0.98 -9.46
CA ASP A 34 6.96 -1.40 -10.56
C ASP A 34 7.42 -0.82 -11.92
N GLN A 35 7.93 0.42 -11.92
CA GLN A 35 8.43 1.08 -13.13
C GLN A 35 9.88 0.74 -13.46
N GLY A 36 10.56 -0.11 -12.68
CA GLY A 36 11.99 -0.41 -12.86
C GLY A 36 12.91 0.79 -12.60
N ARG A 37 12.41 1.88 -12.01
CA ARG A 37 13.18 3.10 -11.67
C ARG A 37 14.05 2.94 -10.41
N ALA A 38 13.90 1.82 -9.72
CA ALA A 38 14.80 1.34 -8.68
C ALA A 38 15.03 -0.17 -8.85
N ARG A 39 16.28 -0.61 -8.75
CA ARG A 39 16.68 -2.01 -8.96
C ARG A 39 16.46 -2.88 -7.73
N SER A 40 16.26 -2.27 -6.57
CA SER A 40 16.01 -2.97 -5.31
C SER A 40 15.16 -2.14 -4.35
N VAL A 41 14.52 -2.82 -3.40
CA VAL A 41 13.82 -2.16 -2.29
C VAL A 41 14.75 -1.21 -1.54
N ASN A 42 16.00 -1.59 -1.32
CA ASN A 42 16.96 -0.76 -0.59
C ASN A 42 17.28 0.55 -1.31
N GLU A 43 17.38 0.51 -2.64
CA GLU A 43 17.55 1.71 -3.46
C GLU A 43 16.30 2.59 -3.43
N ALA A 44 15.12 1.99 -3.60
CA ALA A 44 13.85 2.69 -3.64
C ALA A 44 13.56 3.43 -2.32
N VAL A 45 13.70 2.77 -1.18
CA VAL A 45 13.43 3.41 0.13
C VAL A 45 14.41 4.53 0.45
N LYS A 46 15.66 4.45 -0.03
CA LYS A 46 16.64 5.54 0.09
C LYS A 46 16.26 6.74 -0.79
N LYS A 47 15.85 6.51 -2.04
CA LYS A 47 15.38 7.56 -2.95
C LYS A 47 14.16 8.31 -2.39
N VAL A 48 13.23 7.59 -1.75
CA VAL A 48 11.98 8.16 -1.22
C VAL A 48 12.13 8.74 0.19
N GLY A 49 13.17 8.33 0.92
CA GLY A 49 13.39 8.79 2.30
C GLY A 49 12.48 8.10 3.32
N ILE A 50 12.38 6.76 3.27
CA ILE A 50 11.78 5.96 4.36
C ILE A 50 12.70 4.86 4.84
N SER A 51 12.48 4.40 6.08
CA SER A 51 13.17 3.22 6.57
C SER A 51 12.68 1.95 5.89
N ARG A 52 13.56 0.96 5.76
CA ARG A 52 13.19 -0.38 5.29
C ARG A 52 12.10 -1.01 6.16
N SER A 53 12.18 -0.83 7.49
CA SER A 53 11.20 -1.38 8.42
C SER A 53 9.81 -0.77 8.22
N ALA A 54 9.72 0.55 8.01
CA ALA A 54 8.46 1.22 7.68
C ALA A 54 7.88 0.68 6.36
N TYR A 55 8.71 0.52 5.33
CA TYR A 55 8.27 -0.10 4.08
C TYR A 55 7.70 -1.50 4.31
N TYR A 56 8.45 -2.38 4.97
CA TYR A 56 8.05 -3.77 5.18
C TYR A 56 6.82 -3.93 6.06
N LYS A 57 6.60 -3.00 7.00
CA LYS A 57 5.40 -2.95 7.86
C LYS A 57 4.12 -2.75 7.04
N TYR A 58 4.15 -1.88 6.03
CA TYR A 58 2.94 -1.46 5.31
C TYR A 58 2.82 -1.98 3.87
N ARG A 59 3.90 -2.52 3.26
CA ARG A 59 3.93 -2.91 1.84
C ARG A 59 2.79 -3.84 1.39
N LYS A 60 2.28 -4.68 2.30
CA LYS A 60 1.21 -5.66 2.01
C LYS A 60 -0.19 -5.07 2.25
N SER A 61 -0.30 -4.12 3.16
CA SER A 61 -1.56 -3.52 3.59
C SER A 61 -1.99 -2.33 2.72
N ILE A 62 -1.05 -1.69 2.03
CA ILE A 62 -1.30 -0.51 1.20
C ILE A 62 -1.14 -0.89 -0.27
N ARG A 63 -2.17 -0.64 -1.08
CA ARG A 63 -2.14 -0.84 -2.53
C ARG A 63 -2.78 0.38 -3.19
N ALA A 64 -2.19 0.83 -4.30
CA ALA A 64 -2.86 1.79 -5.16
C ALA A 64 -4.05 1.09 -5.83
N LEU A 65 -5.15 1.81 -5.99
CA LEU A 65 -6.29 1.37 -6.78
C LEU A 65 -5.88 1.44 -8.26
N LYS A 66 -5.17 0.41 -8.75
CA LYS A 66 -4.90 0.23 -10.17
C LYS A 66 -5.96 -0.68 -10.76
N THR A 67 -6.45 -0.34 -11.96
CA THR A 67 -7.34 -1.17 -12.75
C THR A 67 -6.75 -2.56 -12.93
N ILE A 68 -7.62 -3.55 -12.79
CA ILE A 68 -7.37 -4.99 -12.66
C ILE A 68 -6.50 -5.49 -13.81
N ASP A 69 -5.27 -5.92 -13.50
CA ASP A 69 -4.55 -6.86 -14.38
C ASP A 69 -3.65 -7.86 -13.62
N GLN A 70 -3.94 -8.08 -12.33
CA GLN A 70 -3.40 -9.20 -11.58
C GLN A 70 -4.54 -9.82 -10.78
N GLY A 71 -5.12 -10.87 -11.34
CA GLY A 71 -6.41 -11.45 -10.97
C GLY A 71 -6.72 -11.52 -9.48
N ALA A 72 -7.90 -10.99 -9.12
CA ALA A 72 -8.77 -11.32 -7.98
C ALA A 72 -9.22 -10.15 -7.07
N ILE A 73 -8.90 -8.88 -7.35
CA ILE A 73 -9.50 -7.75 -6.61
C ILE A 73 -9.94 -6.65 -7.57
N THR A 74 -11.25 -6.62 -7.85
CA THR A 74 -11.93 -5.48 -8.49
C THR A 74 -12.49 -4.59 -7.40
N ALA A 75 -11.91 -3.40 -7.23
CA ALA A 75 -12.47 -2.40 -6.33
C ALA A 75 -13.37 -1.47 -7.13
N VAL A 76 -14.69 -1.58 -6.94
CA VAL A 76 -15.69 -0.67 -7.52
C VAL A 76 -16.04 0.37 -6.47
N LEU A 77 -15.77 1.64 -6.76
CA LEU A 77 -16.26 2.76 -5.98
C LEU A 77 -17.50 3.31 -6.67
N ILE A 78 -18.68 3.09 -6.09
CA ILE A 78 -19.93 3.68 -6.56
C ILE A 78 -20.25 4.84 -5.62
N VAL A 79 -20.20 6.07 -6.14
CA VAL A 79 -20.66 7.26 -5.43
C VAL A 79 -22.01 7.61 -6.03
N MET A 80 -23.06 7.56 -5.21
CA MET A 80 -24.41 8.00 -5.58
C MET A 80 -24.69 9.28 -4.80
N GLU A 81 -25.15 10.32 -5.49
CA GLU A 81 -25.72 11.53 -4.86
C GLU A 81 -27.20 11.33 -4.56
#